data_AF-A0A355GAJ5-F1
#
_entry.id   AF-A0A355GAJ5-F1
#
_cell.length_a   1.000
_cell.length_b   1.000
_cell.length_c   1.000
_cell.angle_alpha   90.00
_cell.angle_beta   90.00
_cell.angle_gamma   90.00
#
_symmetry.space_group_name_H-M   'P 1'
#
loop_
_entity.id
_entity.type
_entity.pdbx_description
1 polymer ?
#
loop_
_entity_poly.entity_id
_entity_poly.type
_entity_poly.pdbx_seq_one_letter_code
_entity_poly.pdbx_strand_id
1 'polypeptide(L)'
;MSALSERLPATCQLILEGIEHELHTGVQLYISLQGEVIADGGMGEARPGVPMTADTLNLWLSAGKPLTAMAMARLWEQGDLQMDDRVSRFIPEFGSKGKEPITILHLLNHTAGFRPVDTGWPDVSWEESIRRICEAPLEENWQIGKTAGYHVSSSWFILGEILQRIKGQPYTQLMRELILEPLDMTHSWLGMPADVYQREQAQIAYVYQREKGEMQLTDLHDAAHCITPSPGGNARGPIRELGRFYECLLNQGTPLFEPQTVDTMIDRQREGEFDLTLQHKVDYGLGFIVNSNRYGAGTVP
;
A
#
# COMPACT_ATOMS: atom_id res chain seq x y z
N MET A 1 -26.98 -10.17 18.23
CA MET A 1 -26.10 -10.70 17.18
C MET A 1 -25.89 -9.57 16.18
N SER A 2 -24.65 -9.31 15.74
CA SER A 2 -24.40 -8.27 14.74
C SER A 2 -24.90 -8.74 13.37
N ALA A 3 -25.26 -7.80 12.48
CA ALA A 3 -25.65 -8.12 11.09
C ALA A 3 -24.58 -8.98 10.37
N LEU A 4 -23.31 -8.85 10.78
CA LEU A 4 -22.19 -9.65 10.31
C LEU A 4 -22.35 -11.14 10.66
N SER A 5 -22.71 -11.45 11.91
CA SER A 5 -22.88 -12.83 12.41
C SER A 5 -24.07 -13.57 11.81
N GLU A 6 -25.09 -12.84 11.36
CA GLU A 6 -26.25 -13.43 10.66
C GLU A 6 -25.91 -13.77 9.20
N ARG A 7 -25.15 -12.90 8.51
CA ARG A 7 -24.80 -13.10 7.08
C ARG A 7 -23.59 -14.02 6.87
N LEU A 8 -22.61 -14.00 7.78
CA LEU A 8 -21.34 -14.72 7.65
C LEU A 8 -20.98 -15.51 8.91
N PRO A 9 -21.83 -16.45 9.38
CA PRO A 9 -21.64 -17.14 10.66
C PRO A 9 -20.31 -17.92 10.74
N ALA A 10 -19.94 -18.63 9.66
CA ALA A 10 -18.69 -19.40 9.62
C ALA A 10 -17.44 -18.49 9.68
N THR A 11 -17.44 -17.36 8.97
CA THR A 11 -16.36 -16.38 9.02
C THR A 11 -16.22 -15.78 10.42
N CYS A 12 -17.35 -15.42 11.05
CA CYS A 12 -17.37 -14.88 12.40
C CYS A 12 -16.80 -15.89 13.41
N GLN A 13 -17.19 -17.16 13.29
CA GLN A 13 -16.68 -18.23 14.15
C GLN A 13 -15.16 -18.37 14.01
N LEU A 14 -14.62 -18.42 12.79
CA LEU A 14 -13.17 -18.50 12.56
C LEU A 14 -12.40 -17.30 13.13
N ILE A 15 -12.98 -16.09 13.06
CA ILE A 15 -12.38 -14.90 13.65
C ILE A 15 -12.33 -15.03 15.18
N LEU A 16 -13.41 -15.48 15.81
CA LEU A 16 -13.46 -15.68 17.26
C LEU A 16 -12.49 -16.77 17.72
N GLU A 17 -12.44 -17.90 17.02
CA GLU A 17 -11.45 -18.98 17.28
C GLU A 17 -10.02 -18.45 17.17
N GLY A 18 -9.74 -17.58 16.21
CA GLY A 18 -8.43 -16.94 16.08
C GLY A 18 -8.09 -15.97 17.22
N ILE A 19 -9.10 -15.28 17.78
CA ILE A 19 -8.93 -14.45 18.98
C ILE A 19 -8.64 -15.34 20.20
N GLU A 20 -9.39 -16.42 20.37
CA GLU A 20 -9.19 -17.40 21.46
C GLU A 20 -7.79 -18.04 21.41
N HIS A 21 -7.24 -18.25 20.20
CA HIS A 21 -5.89 -18.77 19.98
C HIS A 21 -4.80 -17.69 19.87
N GLU A 22 -5.10 -16.44 20.24
CA GLU A 22 -4.14 -15.33 20.25
C GLU A 22 -3.44 -15.11 18.88
N LEU A 23 -4.16 -15.36 17.78
CA LEU A 23 -3.67 -15.12 16.42
C LEU A 23 -3.82 -13.66 16.00
N HIS A 24 -4.86 -12.99 16.52
CA HIS A 24 -5.17 -11.58 16.31
C HIS A 24 -6.06 -11.06 17.45
N THR A 25 -6.01 -9.76 17.74
CA THR A 25 -6.86 -9.15 18.78
C THR A 25 -8.26 -8.80 18.28
N GLY A 26 -8.38 -8.53 16.98
CA GLY A 26 -9.62 -8.15 16.32
C GLY A 26 -9.45 -8.06 14.81
N VAL A 27 -10.57 -8.03 14.11
CA VAL A 27 -10.63 -7.99 12.64
C VAL A 27 -11.71 -7.00 12.22
N GLN A 28 -11.37 -6.11 11.28
CA GLN A 28 -12.33 -5.27 10.55
C GLN A 28 -12.51 -5.84 9.15
N LEU A 29 -13.76 -5.94 8.67
CA LEU A 29 -14.11 -6.49 7.37
C LEU A 29 -14.98 -5.51 6.59
N TYR A 30 -14.72 -5.42 5.29
CA TYR A 30 -15.62 -4.87 4.29
C TYR A 30 -15.72 -5.87 3.13
N ILE A 31 -16.93 -6.27 2.77
CA ILE A 31 -17.20 -7.21 1.69
C ILE A 31 -18.37 -6.67 0.89
N SER A 32 -18.18 -6.58 -0.41
CA SER A 32 -19.19 -6.19 -1.39
C SER A 32 -19.23 -7.21 -2.53
N LEU A 33 -20.40 -7.36 -3.13
CA LEU A 33 -20.59 -8.18 -4.31
C LEU A 33 -21.47 -7.41 -5.29
N GLN A 34 -20.91 -7.12 -6.47
CA GLN A 34 -21.62 -6.40 -7.54
C GLN A 34 -22.22 -5.06 -7.06
N GLY A 35 -21.46 -4.32 -6.24
CA GLY A 35 -21.89 -3.04 -5.67
C GLY A 35 -22.82 -3.13 -4.45
N GLU A 36 -23.28 -4.33 -4.04
CA GLU A 36 -24.02 -4.51 -2.80
C GLU A 36 -23.07 -4.79 -1.63
N VAL A 37 -23.16 -4.00 -0.56
CA VAL A 37 -22.40 -4.25 0.68
C VAL A 37 -22.99 -5.48 1.40
N ILE A 38 -22.20 -6.54 1.47
CA ILE A 38 -22.53 -7.79 2.14
C ILE A 38 -22.17 -7.73 3.62
N ALA A 39 -21.01 -7.17 3.95
CA ALA A 39 -20.52 -7.08 5.32
C ALA A 39 -19.67 -5.83 5.51
N ASP A 40 -19.83 -5.18 6.65
CA ASP A 40 -19.11 -3.97 7.01
C ASP A 40 -19.14 -3.85 8.54
N GLY A 41 -18.04 -4.20 9.18
CA GLY A 41 -18.03 -4.42 10.63
C GLY A 41 -16.68 -4.77 11.21
N GLY A 42 -16.63 -4.76 12.55
CA GLY A 42 -15.48 -5.19 13.33
C GLY A 42 -15.86 -6.26 14.35
N MET A 43 -14.88 -7.09 14.72
CA MET A 43 -14.97 -8.10 15.76
C MET A 43 -13.68 -8.10 16.59
N GLY A 44 -13.79 -8.41 17.89
CA GLY A 44 -12.66 -8.34 18.81
C GLY A 44 -12.31 -6.90 19.19
N GLU A 45 -11.04 -6.65 19.46
CA GLU A 45 -10.53 -5.39 19.97
C GLU A 45 -9.57 -4.72 18.98
N ALA A 46 -9.76 -3.42 18.77
CA ALA A 46 -8.83 -2.56 18.04
C ALA A 46 -7.57 -2.28 18.86
N ARG A 47 -7.73 -2.19 20.18
CA ARG A 47 -6.69 -2.03 21.20
C ARG A 47 -7.29 -2.41 22.55
N PRO A 48 -6.49 -2.64 23.61
CA PRO A 48 -6.98 -3.16 24.88
C PRO A 48 -8.22 -2.43 25.40
N GLY A 49 -9.34 -3.15 25.52
CA GLY A 49 -10.61 -2.64 26.03
C GLY A 49 -11.40 -1.74 25.07
N VAL A 50 -10.96 -1.60 23.82
CA VAL A 50 -11.66 -0.82 22.78
C VAL A 50 -12.12 -1.75 21.66
N PRO A 51 -13.44 -1.89 21.44
CA PRO A 51 -13.97 -2.74 20.39
C PRO A 51 -13.46 -2.35 19.00
N MET A 52 -13.15 -3.36 18.20
CA MET A 52 -12.97 -3.18 16.76
C MET A 52 -14.33 -2.86 16.14
N THR A 53 -14.42 -1.73 15.46
CA THR A 53 -15.65 -1.28 14.79
C THR A 53 -15.39 -1.08 13.32
N ALA A 54 -16.42 -0.70 12.59
CA ALA A 54 -16.36 -0.45 11.17
C ALA A 54 -15.77 0.95 10.82
N ASP A 55 -15.59 1.81 11.84
CA ASP A 55 -14.97 3.13 11.75
C ASP A 55 -13.53 3.16 12.31
N THR A 56 -13.06 2.05 12.88
CA THR A 56 -11.69 1.92 13.38
C THR A 56 -10.68 2.20 12.28
N LEU A 57 -9.67 3.02 12.59
CA LEU A 57 -8.59 3.40 11.68
C LEU A 57 -7.51 2.31 11.72
N ASN A 58 -7.58 1.37 10.79
CA ASN A 58 -6.61 0.29 10.67
C ASN A 58 -5.41 0.73 9.82
N LEU A 59 -4.22 0.24 10.17
CA LEU A 59 -3.03 0.35 9.32
C LEU A 59 -3.13 -0.67 8.18
N TRP A 60 -3.03 -0.22 6.94
CA TRP A 60 -3.17 -1.06 5.74
C TRP A 60 -1.84 -1.57 5.21
N LEU A 61 -0.72 -1.07 5.73
CA LEU A 61 0.63 -1.40 5.29
C LEU A 61 0.73 -1.36 3.75
N SER A 62 1.25 -2.43 3.16
CA SER A 62 1.44 -2.62 1.73
C SER A 62 0.16 -2.62 0.91
N ALA A 63 -1.03 -2.78 1.50
CA ALA A 63 -2.28 -2.63 0.77
C ALA A 63 -2.55 -1.16 0.36
N GLY A 64 -1.79 -0.19 0.91
CA GLY A 64 -1.82 1.21 0.48
C GLY A 64 -1.06 1.50 -0.81
N LYS A 65 -0.17 0.61 -1.27
CA LYS A 65 0.66 0.79 -2.47
C LYS A 65 -0.16 1.05 -3.75
N PRO A 66 -1.25 0.31 -4.02
CA PRO A 66 -2.20 0.62 -5.08
C PRO A 66 -2.70 2.06 -5.12
N LEU A 67 -2.85 2.74 -3.97
CA LEU A 67 -3.28 4.14 -3.93
C LEU A 67 -2.24 5.04 -4.61
N THR A 68 -0.96 4.90 -4.24
CA THR A 68 0.15 5.63 -4.86
C THR A 68 0.32 5.25 -6.33
N ALA A 69 0.18 3.98 -6.67
CA ALA A 69 0.25 3.52 -8.06
C ALA A 69 -0.83 4.18 -8.92
N MET A 70 -2.07 4.24 -8.43
CA MET A 70 -3.16 4.91 -9.14
C MET A 70 -3.02 6.43 -9.13
N ALA A 71 -2.36 7.05 -8.15
CA ALA A 71 -1.99 8.46 -8.23
C ALA A 71 -1.03 8.73 -9.39
N MET A 72 -0.05 7.85 -9.64
CA MET A 72 0.80 7.92 -10.83
C MET A 72 -0.03 7.74 -12.12
N ALA A 73 -1.01 6.85 -12.11
CA ALA A 73 -1.92 6.67 -13.24
C ALA A 73 -2.75 7.94 -13.55
N ARG A 74 -3.15 8.73 -12.54
CA ARG A 74 -3.81 10.03 -12.77
C ARG A 74 -2.93 10.99 -13.57
N LEU A 75 -1.65 11.09 -13.23
CA LEU A 75 -0.70 11.92 -13.98
C LEU A 75 -0.44 11.37 -15.38
N TRP A 76 -0.45 10.04 -15.54
CA TRP A 76 -0.35 9.42 -16.85
C TRP A 76 -1.57 9.75 -17.75
N GLU A 77 -2.79 9.65 -17.23
CA GLU A 77 -4.02 10.09 -17.94
C GLU A 77 -3.97 11.56 -18.36
N GLN A 78 -3.39 12.41 -17.50
CA GLN A 78 -3.22 13.84 -17.76
C GLN A 78 -2.10 14.14 -18.79
N GLY A 79 -1.31 13.13 -19.18
CA GLY A 79 -0.17 13.27 -20.07
C GLY A 79 1.08 13.88 -19.43
N ASP A 80 1.09 14.02 -18.10
CA ASP A 80 2.19 14.64 -17.35
C ASP A 80 3.43 13.74 -17.25
N LEU A 81 3.22 12.42 -17.33
CA LEU A 81 4.27 11.40 -17.37
C LEU A 81 3.89 10.24 -18.29
N GLN A 82 4.87 9.44 -18.67
CA GLN A 82 4.69 8.14 -19.31
C GLN A 82 5.33 7.04 -18.45
N MET A 83 4.77 5.82 -18.47
CA MET A 83 5.29 4.73 -17.65
C MET A 83 6.72 4.30 -18.02
N ASP A 84 7.14 4.53 -19.26
CA ASP A 84 8.49 4.27 -19.75
C ASP A 84 9.46 5.45 -19.56
N ASP A 85 9.00 6.57 -18.97
CA ASP A 85 9.87 7.67 -18.61
C ASP A 85 10.96 7.20 -17.64
N ARG A 86 12.19 7.63 -17.91
CA ARG A 86 13.31 7.44 -16.98
C ARG A 86 13.03 8.20 -15.70
N VAL A 87 13.27 7.58 -14.55
CA VAL A 87 13.13 8.24 -13.24
C VAL A 87 14.02 9.48 -13.15
N SER A 88 15.21 9.43 -13.75
CA SER A 88 16.17 10.54 -13.80
C SER A 88 15.67 11.78 -14.56
N ARG A 89 14.60 11.67 -15.35
CA ARG A 89 13.90 12.81 -15.94
C ARG A 89 13.32 13.74 -14.86
N PHE A 90 12.80 13.15 -13.79
CA PHE A 90 12.15 13.87 -12.69
C PHE A 90 13.10 14.05 -11.50
N ILE A 91 13.94 13.04 -11.24
CA ILE A 91 14.88 13.02 -10.12
C ILE A 91 16.31 12.81 -10.67
N PRO A 92 16.97 13.85 -11.22
CA PRO A 92 18.27 13.70 -11.87
C PRO A 92 19.33 12.98 -11.01
N GLU A 93 19.36 13.26 -9.71
CA GLU A 93 20.27 12.64 -8.74
C GLU A 93 20.07 11.13 -8.55
N PHE A 94 18.87 10.61 -8.87
CA PHE A 94 18.58 9.18 -8.84
C PHE A 94 19.28 8.43 -9.98
N GLY A 95 19.53 9.09 -11.12
CA GLY A 95 20.20 8.54 -12.30
C GLY A 95 21.70 8.37 -12.11
N SER A 96 22.09 7.63 -11.07
CA SER A 96 23.48 7.36 -10.73
C SER A 96 23.64 5.92 -10.22
N LYS A 97 24.88 5.42 -10.23
CA LYS A 97 25.23 4.09 -9.68
C LYS A 97 24.50 2.92 -10.37
N GLY A 98 24.33 3.01 -11.69
CA GLY A 98 23.69 1.98 -12.51
C GLY A 98 22.16 2.07 -12.58
N LYS A 99 21.56 3.10 -11.96
CA LYS A 99 20.11 3.32 -11.92
C LYS A 99 19.58 4.17 -13.09
N GLU A 100 20.46 4.67 -13.96
CA GLU A 100 20.12 5.51 -15.12
C GLU A 100 19.02 4.93 -16.02
N PRO A 101 18.94 3.60 -16.27
CA PRO A 101 17.91 3.01 -17.11
C PRO A 101 16.57 2.75 -16.39
N ILE A 102 16.45 3.00 -15.09
CA ILE A 102 15.21 2.69 -14.37
C ILE A 102 14.09 3.63 -14.85
N THR A 103 12.90 3.07 -15.06
CA THR A 103 11.71 3.78 -15.51
C THR A 103 10.64 3.72 -14.43
N ILE A 104 9.56 4.51 -14.58
CA ILE A 104 8.40 4.45 -13.69
C ILE A 104 7.80 3.03 -13.65
N LEU A 105 7.69 2.36 -14.79
CA LEU A 105 7.23 0.98 -14.90
C LEU A 105 8.07 0.03 -14.03
N HIS A 106 9.41 0.16 -14.08
CA HIS A 106 10.30 -0.68 -13.27
C HIS A 106 10.10 -0.50 -11.75
N LEU A 107 9.70 0.70 -11.31
CA LEU A 107 9.36 0.96 -9.92
C LEU A 107 8.03 0.27 -9.55
N LEU A 108 7.00 0.43 -10.39
CA LEU A 108 5.64 -0.06 -10.15
C LEU A 108 5.55 -1.59 -10.20
N ASN A 109 6.34 -2.25 -11.04
CA ASN A 109 6.35 -3.71 -11.16
C ASN A 109 7.49 -4.39 -10.39
N HIS A 110 8.22 -3.65 -9.54
CA HIS A 110 9.27 -4.22 -8.68
C HIS A 110 10.46 -4.87 -9.41
N THR A 111 10.92 -4.28 -10.52
CA THR A 111 12.11 -4.75 -11.27
C THR A 111 13.28 -3.77 -11.26
N ALA A 112 13.27 -2.81 -10.34
CA ALA A 112 14.22 -1.70 -10.34
C ALA A 112 15.56 -1.96 -9.62
N GLY A 113 15.62 -2.92 -8.68
CA GLY A 113 16.90 -3.44 -8.15
C GLY A 113 17.64 -2.62 -7.11
N PHE A 114 16.93 -1.94 -6.22
CA PHE A 114 17.51 -1.24 -5.07
C PHE A 114 16.63 -1.47 -3.83
N ARG A 115 16.20 -2.73 -3.65
CA ARG A 115 15.24 -3.13 -2.62
C ARG A 115 15.76 -3.00 -1.19
N PRO A 116 17.05 -3.31 -0.87
CA PRO A 116 17.54 -3.33 0.51
C PRO A 116 17.75 -1.96 1.15
N VAL A 117 17.45 -0.87 0.45
CA VAL A 117 17.71 0.49 0.97
C VAL A 117 16.86 0.76 2.19
N ASP A 118 17.52 1.00 3.31
CA ASP A 118 16.88 1.58 4.49
C ASP A 118 16.60 3.07 4.25
N THR A 119 15.31 3.40 4.16
CA THR A 119 14.82 4.77 3.97
C THR A 119 15.01 5.65 5.21
N GLY A 120 15.25 5.07 6.39
CA GLY A 120 15.31 5.77 7.66
C GLY A 120 13.96 6.25 8.20
N TRP A 121 12.85 5.88 7.53
CA TRP A 121 11.51 6.21 8.00
C TRP A 121 11.18 5.44 9.29
N PRO A 122 10.48 6.05 10.27
CA PRO A 122 9.92 7.41 10.25
C PRO A 122 10.85 8.50 10.83
N ASP A 123 12.10 8.16 11.17
CA ASP A 123 12.99 8.98 11.99
C ASP A 123 13.76 10.08 11.22
N VAL A 124 13.72 10.04 9.88
CA VAL A 124 14.39 11.02 9.03
C VAL A 124 13.42 11.81 8.17
N SER A 125 13.87 12.96 7.65
CA SER A 125 13.05 13.76 6.74
C SER A 125 12.86 13.05 5.40
N TRP A 126 11.83 13.47 4.65
CA TRP A 126 11.58 12.97 3.31
C TRP A 126 12.80 13.12 2.40
N GLU A 127 13.44 14.29 2.42
CA GLU A 127 14.63 14.60 1.61
C GLU A 127 15.79 13.66 1.94
N GLU A 128 15.96 13.32 3.22
CA GLU A 128 16.99 12.37 3.65
C GLU A 128 16.66 10.94 3.17
N SER A 129 15.39 10.51 3.22
CA SER A 129 14.98 9.23 2.62
C SER A 129 15.27 9.19 1.12
N ILE A 130 14.94 10.25 0.38
CA ILE A 130 15.24 10.36 -1.06
C ILE A 130 16.74 10.34 -1.33
N ARG A 131 17.53 11.08 -0.54
CA ARG A 131 19.00 11.10 -0.64
C ARG A 131 19.59 9.71 -0.45
N ARG A 132 19.18 8.99 0.59
CA ARG A 132 19.61 7.60 0.86
C ARG A 132 19.32 6.67 -0.32
N ILE A 133 18.13 6.78 -0.91
CA ILE A 133 17.76 5.97 -2.09
C ILE A 133 18.58 6.34 -3.32
N CYS A 134 18.78 7.63 -3.58
CA CYS A 134 19.58 8.08 -4.72
C CYS A 134 21.05 7.63 -4.61
N GLU A 135 21.60 7.65 -3.40
CA GLU A 135 22.97 7.21 -3.11
C GLU A 135 23.14 5.69 -3.06
N ALA A 136 22.07 4.90 -3.02
CA ALA A 136 22.18 3.46 -3.03
C ALA A 136 22.66 2.94 -4.40
N PRO A 137 23.58 1.96 -4.42
CA PRO A 137 23.92 1.28 -5.67
C PRO A 137 22.76 0.40 -6.13
N LEU A 138 22.74 0.08 -7.43
CA LEU A 138 21.98 -1.06 -7.93
C LEU A 138 22.47 -2.34 -7.22
N GLU A 139 21.56 -3.24 -6.90
CA GLU A 139 21.87 -4.56 -6.36
C GLU A 139 22.81 -5.35 -7.29
N GLU A 140 23.73 -6.10 -6.71
CA GLU A 140 24.69 -6.88 -7.48
C GLU A 140 23.97 -7.92 -8.36
N ASN A 141 24.41 -8.05 -9.62
CA ASN A 141 23.82 -8.95 -10.62
C ASN A 141 22.35 -8.65 -10.98
N TRP A 142 21.80 -7.51 -10.56
CA TRP A 142 20.44 -7.12 -10.93
C TRP A 142 20.33 -6.72 -12.40
N GLN A 143 19.40 -7.34 -13.12
CA GLN A 143 19.05 -6.94 -14.48
C GLN A 143 17.73 -6.14 -14.44
N ILE A 144 17.82 -4.83 -14.61
CA ILE A 144 16.65 -3.94 -14.63
C ILE A 144 15.61 -4.46 -15.63
N GLY A 145 14.36 -4.60 -15.19
CA GLY A 145 13.25 -5.10 -16.02
C GLY A 145 13.21 -6.62 -16.21
N LYS A 146 14.18 -7.37 -15.69
CA LYS A 146 14.24 -8.85 -15.81
C LYS A 146 14.36 -9.57 -14.47
N THR A 147 15.07 -8.96 -13.53
CA THR A 147 15.15 -9.46 -12.16
C THR A 147 14.00 -8.88 -11.35
N ALA A 148 13.40 -9.73 -10.52
CA ALA A 148 12.15 -9.53 -9.85
C ALA A 148 12.35 -9.49 -8.34
N GLY A 149 11.82 -8.48 -7.66
CA GLY A 149 11.89 -8.44 -6.20
C GLY A 149 11.12 -7.27 -5.59
N TYR A 150 10.22 -7.58 -4.68
CA TYR A 150 9.37 -6.59 -4.03
C TYR A 150 10.18 -5.52 -3.28
N HIS A 151 9.91 -4.26 -3.58
CA HIS A 151 10.43 -3.10 -2.86
C HIS A 151 9.45 -2.76 -1.76
N VAL A 152 9.87 -3.03 -0.51
CA VAL A 152 9.04 -2.78 0.66
C VAL A 152 8.70 -1.29 0.79
N SER A 153 9.70 -0.41 0.58
CA SER A 153 9.57 1.05 0.76
C SER A 153 10.25 1.88 -0.33
N SER A 154 11.49 1.57 -0.71
CA SER A 154 12.36 2.48 -1.49
C SER A 154 11.76 2.96 -2.83
N SER A 155 11.22 2.06 -3.65
CA SER A 155 10.55 2.46 -4.91
C SER A 155 9.35 3.38 -4.69
N TRP A 156 8.63 3.24 -3.59
CA TRP A 156 7.44 4.02 -3.29
C TRP A 156 7.76 5.45 -2.89
N PHE A 157 8.86 5.66 -2.17
CA PHE A 157 9.38 7.02 -1.92
C PHE A 157 9.76 7.72 -3.23
N ILE A 158 10.38 7.01 -4.17
CA ILE A 158 10.71 7.58 -5.49
C ILE A 158 9.44 7.90 -6.30
N LEU A 159 8.43 7.03 -6.30
CA LEU A 159 7.14 7.32 -6.91
C LEU A 159 6.48 8.56 -6.28
N GLY A 160 6.45 8.63 -4.95
CA GLY A 160 5.96 9.79 -4.22
C GLY A 160 6.72 11.07 -4.58
N GLU A 161 8.04 11.00 -4.71
CA GLU A 161 8.86 12.16 -5.07
C GLU A 161 8.61 12.63 -6.50
N ILE A 162 8.34 11.72 -7.44
CA ILE A 162 7.91 12.08 -8.80
C ILE A 162 6.58 12.85 -8.75
N LEU A 163 5.59 12.37 -7.97
CA LEU A 163 4.32 13.09 -7.79
C LEU A 163 4.56 14.53 -7.31
N GLN A 164 5.38 14.69 -6.27
CA GLN A 164 5.69 16.00 -5.69
C GLN A 164 6.40 16.92 -6.67
N ARG A 165 7.40 16.42 -7.42
CA ARG A 165 8.15 17.24 -8.38
C ARG A 165 7.31 17.70 -9.58
N ILE A 166 6.36 16.88 -10.02
CA ILE A 166 5.47 17.26 -11.12
C ILE A 166 4.45 18.31 -10.67
N LYS A 167 3.84 18.13 -9.50
CA LYS A 167 2.73 18.98 -9.04
C LYS A 167 3.15 20.15 -8.13
N GLY A 168 4.34 20.11 -7.55
CA GLY A 168 4.85 21.13 -6.64
C GLY A 168 4.13 21.18 -5.28
N GLN A 169 3.52 20.07 -4.86
CA GLN A 169 2.75 19.95 -3.61
C GLN A 169 3.25 18.76 -2.78
N PRO A 170 3.04 18.76 -1.45
CA PRO A 170 3.39 17.63 -0.60
C PRO A 170 2.63 16.35 -0.97
N TYR A 171 3.29 15.20 -0.82
CA TYR A 171 2.73 13.89 -1.14
C TYR A 171 1.38 13.62 -0.45
N THR A 172 1.26 13.97 0.83
CA THR A 172 0.02 13.76 1.61
C THR A 172 -1.16 14.55 1.02
N GLN A 173 -0.92 15.77 0.56
CA GLN A 173 -1.93 16.59 -0.11
C GLN A 173 -2.30 16.01 -1.47
N LEU A 174 -1.32 15.58 -2.26
CA LEU A 174 -1.56 14.95 -3.56
C LEU A 174 -2.39 13.68 -3.43
N MET A 175 -2.12 12.83 -2.44
CA MET A 175 -2.92 11.63 -2.21
C MET A 175 -4.37 11.98 -1.86
N ARG A 176 -4.58 13.03 -1.05
CA ARG A 176 -5.94 13.52 -0.76
C ARG A 176 -6.67 13.96 -2.02
N GLU A 177 -6.07 14.84 -2.80
CA GLU A 177 -6.71 15.47 -3.96
C GLU A 177 -6.89 14.50 -5.14
N LEU A 178 -5.91 13.64 -5.40
CA LEU A 178 -5.90 12.77 -6.57
C LEU A 178 -6.72 11.50 -6.38
N ILE A 179 -6.83 10.99 -5.14
CA ILE A 179 -7.38 9.66 -4.85
C ILE A 179 -8.44 9.70 -3.76
N LEU A 180 -8.09 10.17 -2.56
CA LEU A 180 -8.94 9.93 -1.39
C LEU A 180 -10.25 10.73 -1.45
N GLU A 181 -10.19 12.04 -1.70
CA GLU A 181 -11.39 12.89 -1.74
C GLU A 181 -12.33 12.55 -2.90
N PRO A 182 -11.85 12.32 -4.14
CA PRO A 182 -12.73 11.89 -5.24
C PRO A 182 -13.46 10.56 -4.99
N LEU A 183 -12.95 9.72 -4.09
CA LEU A 183 -13.52 8.42 -3.72
C LEU A 183 -14.22 8.43 -2.37
N ASP A 184 -14.45 9.62 -1.80
CA ASP A 184 -15.08 9.81 -0.49
C ASP A 184 -14.32 9.07 0.64
N MET A 185 -13.00 8.97 0.57
CA MET A 185 -12.17 8.34 1.59
C MET A 185 -11.72 9.38 2.64
N THR A 186 -12.68 9.95 3.37
CA THR A 186 -12.45 11.14 4.23
C THR A 186 -11.77 10.81 5.56
N HIS A 187 -11.75 9.55 5.98
CA HIS A 187 -11.07 9.07 7.20
C HIS A 187 -9.81 8.27 6.90
N SER A 188 -9.31 8.37 5.66
CA SER A 188 -8.12 7.68 5.20
C SER A 188 -6.94 8.63 5.02
N TRP A 189 -5.73 8.13 5.30
CA TRP A 189 -4.51 8.94 5.33
C TRP A 189 -3.28 8.14 4.90
N LEU A 190 -2.37 8.76 4.15
CA LEU A 190 -1.03 8.23 3.85
C LEU A 190 0.03 9.16 4.45
N GLY A 191 0.01 9.26 5.78
CA GLY A 191 0.62 10.35 6.55
C GLY A 191 -0.47 11.33 7.02
N MET A 192 -1.01 11.10 8.22
CA MET A 192 -2.12 11.89 8.73
C MET A 192 -1.65 13.23 9.32
N PRO A 193 -2.42 14.33 9.20
CA PRO A 193 -2.09 15.57 9.88
C PRO A 193 -1.97 15.38 11.40
N ALA A 194 -1.02 16.08 12.02
CA ALA A 194 -0.76 15.94 13.45
C ALA A 194 -1.98 16.32 14.32
N ASP A 195 -2.76 17.32 13.91
CA ASP A 195 -3.99 17.71 14.61
C ASP A 195 -5.08 16.65 14.50
N VAL A 196 -5.18 15.96 13.35
CA VAL A 196 -6.08 14.81 13.16
C VAL A 196 -5.63 13.66 14.06
N TYR A 197 -4.33 13.34 14.10
CA TYR A 197 -3.81 12.31 15.01
C TYR A 197 -4.17 12.62 16.46
N GLN A 198 -3.98 13.85 16.93
CA GLN A 198 -4.32 14.21 18.31
C GLN A 198 -5.80 14.00 18.64
N ARG A 199 -6.70 14.30 17.69
CA ARG A 199 -8.15 14.09 17.84
C ARG A 199 -8.55 12.62 17.73
N GLU A 200 -7.92 11.86 16.85
CA GLU A 200 -8.40 10.55 16.41
C GLU A 200 -7.54 9.36 16.84
N GLN A 201 -6.42 9.58 17.55
CA GLN A 201 -5.55 8.51 18.07
C GLN A 201 -6.31 7.44 18.87
N ALA A 202 -7.46 7.80 19.46
CA ALA A 202 -8.31 6.85 20.17
C ALA A 202 -9.02 5.82 19.27
N GLN A 203 -9.11 6.11 17.97
CA GLN A 203 -9.73 5.28 16.93
C GLN A 203 -8.70 4.45 16.16
N ILE A 204 -7.41 4.67 16.37
CA ILE A 204 -6.33 3.94 15.71
C ILE A 204 -6.18 2.55 16.35
N ALA A 205 -6.23 1.51 15.51
CA ALA A 205 -5.98 0.15 15.94
C ALA A 205 -4.49 -0.07 16.27
N TYR A 206 -4.23 -0.85 17.31
CA TYR A 206 -2.90 -1.32 17.66
C TYR A 206 -2.50 -2.45 16.73
N VAL A 207 -1.23 -2.45 16.33
CA VAL A 207 -0.66 -3.48 15.46
C VAL A 207 0.25 -4.36 16.29
N TYR A 208 0.08 -5.67 16.12
CA TYR A 208 0.88 -6.68 16.80
C TYR A 208 1.65 -7.48 15.76
N GLN A 209 2.88 -7.85 16.10
CA GLN A 209 3.65 -8.84 15.35
C GLN A 209 3.80 -10.10 16.18
N ARG A 210 3.88 -11.26 15.52
CA ARG A 210 4.16 -12.51 16.24
C ARG A 210 5.65 -12.79 16.27
N GLU A 211 6.19 -12.86 17.48
CA GLU A 211 7.56 -13.30 17.72
C GLU A 211 7.56 -14.53 18.62
N LYS A 212 8.21 -15.61 18.16
CA LYS A 212 8.30 -16.88 18.90
C LYS A 212 6.95 -17.43 19.38
N GLY A 213 5.87 -17.14 18.64
CA GLY A 213 4.52 -17.59 18.94
C GLY A 213 3.67 -16.60 19.75
N GLU A 214 4.25 -15.51 20.25
CA GLU A 214 3.56 -14.53 21.10
C GLU A 214 3.27 -13.24 20.35
N MET A 215 2.14 -12.58 20.67
CA MET A 215 1.83 -11.25 20.14
C MET A 215 2.65 -10.19 20.87
N GLN A 216 3.44 -9.43 20.10
CA GLN A 216 4.23 -8.30 20.58
C GLN A 216 3.67 -7.02 19.96
N LEU A 217 3.36 -6.03 20.80
CA LEU A 217 2.87 -4.72 20.35
C LEU A 217 3.98 -3.98 19.60
N THR A 218 3.66 -3.42 18.43
CA THR A 218 4.56 -2.55 17.67
C THR A 218 4.28 -1.07 17.96
N ASP A 219 5.18 -0.20 17.53
CA ASP A 219 5.08 1.26 17.60
C ASP A 219 4.36 1.89 16.38
N LEU A 220 3.77 1.08 15.49
CA LEU A 220 3.14 1.56 14.25
C LEU A 220 1.86 2.40 14.46
N HIS A 221 1.37 2.42 15.71
CA HIS A 221 0.26 3.25 16.17
C HIS A 221 0.72 4.59 16.76
N ASP A 222 2.02 4.77 16.98
CA ASP A 222 2.58 6.01 17.55
C ASP A 222 2.55 7.16 16.55
N ALA A 223 2.59 8.38 17.07
CA ALA A 223 2.50 9.61 16.30
C ALA A 223 3.48 9.65 15.12
N ALA A 224 4.75 9.26 15.31
CA ALA A 224 5.76 9.28 14.26
C ALA A 224 5.36 8.43 13.04
N HIS A 225 4.87 7.20 13.26
CA HIS A 225 4.42 6.29 12.20
C HIS A 225 3.09 6.70 11.57
N CYS A 226 2.27 7.46 12.31
CA CYS A 226 0.99 7.95 11.84
C CYS A 226 1.13 9.19 10.94
N ILE A 227 1.97 10.14 11.34
CA ILE A 227 2.03 11.47 10.71
C ILE A 227 3.08 11.56 9.62
N THR A 228 4.18 10.81 9.71
CA THR A 228 5.26 10.84 8.71
C THR A 228 4.87 9.98 7.51
N PRO A 229 4.70 10.53 6.29
CA PRO A 229 4.24 9.77 5.14
C PRO A 229 5.22 8.68 4.71
N SER A 230 4.67 7.52 4.33
CA SER A 230 5.38 6.42 3.68
C SER A 230 4.51 5.90 2.53
N PRO A 231 4.81 6.26 1.26
CA PRO A 231 3.92 6.05 0.11
C PRO A 231 3.53 4.61 -0.24
N GLY A 232 3.97 3.63 0.54
CA GLY A 232 3.54 2.24 0.43
C GLY A 232 3.47 1.50 1.76
N GLY A 233 3.57 2.21 2.89
CA GLY A 233 3.79 1.59 4.20
C GLY A 233 2.88 2.06 5.32
N ASN A 234 2.33 3.28 5.26
CA ASN A 234 1.58 3.83 6.40
C ASN A 234 0.16 4.32 6.09
N ALA A 235 -0.38 3.90 4.94
CA ALA A 235 -1.79 4.13 4.63
C ALA A 235 -2.68 3.56 5.74
N ARG A 236 -3.64 4.34 6.22
CA ARG A 236 -4.53 3.95 7.31
C ARG A 236 -5.91 4.55 7.15
N GLY A 237 -6.91 3.87 7.70
CA GLY A 237 -8.29 4.30 7.70
C GLY A 237 -9.26 3.13 7.93
N PRO A 238 -10.57 3.38 7.86
CA PRO A 238 -11.57 2.32 7.86
C PRO A 238 -11.44 1.44 6.62
N ILE A 239 -11.46 0.12 6.77
CA ILE A 239 -11.33 -0.84 5.66
C ILE A 239 -12.43 -0.65 4.60
N ARG A 240 -13.61 -0.14 4.98
CA ARG A 240 -14.68 0.28 4.04
C ARG A 240 -14.20 1.31 3.01
N GLU A 241 -13.31 2.22 3.38
CA GLU A 241 -12.82 3.28 2.48
C GLU A 241 -11.79 2.72 1.51
N LEU A 242 -10.91 1.81 1.97
CA LEU A 242 -10.08 1.02 1.06
C LEU A 242 -10.95 0.17 0.12
N GLY A 243 -12.09 -0.34 0.62
CA GLY A 243 -13.12 -1.00 -0.18
C GLY A 243 -13.67 -0.11 -1.30
N ARG A 244 -13.98 1.17 -1.03
CA ARG A 244 -14.43 2.13 -2.07
C ARG A 244 -13.40 2.29 -3.19
N PHE A 245 -12.11 2.31 -2.85
CA PHE A 245 -11.04 2.32 -3.85
C PHE A 245 -11.08 1.08 -4.75
N TYR A 246 -11.21 -0.12 -4.19
CA TYR A 246 -11.31 -1.33 -5.00
C TYR A 246 -12.62 -1.45 -5.77
N GLU A 247 -13.75 -0.97 -5.22
CA GLU A 247 -15.02 -0.89 -5.93
C GLU A 247 -14.92 0.03 -7.16
N CYS A 248 -14.22 1.15 -7.06
CA CYS A 248 -13.92 2.02 -8.20
C CYS A 248 -13.17 1.25 -9.32
N LEU A 249 -12.13 0.50 -8.97
CA LEU A 249 -11.38 -0.31 -9.94
C LEU A 249 -12.23 -1.44 -10.55
N LEU A 250 -13.01 -2.15 -9.73
CA LEU A 250 -13.92 -3.20 -10.19
C LEU A 250 -15.02 -2.64 -11.11
N ASN A 251 -15.43 -1.39 -10.87
CA ASN A 251 -16.36 -0.64 -11.71
C ASN A 251 -15.65 0.12 -12.84
N GLN A 252 -14.61 -0.48 -13.42
CA GLN A 252 -13.90 0.04 -14.60
C GLN A 252 -13.37 1.46 -14.41
N GLY A 253 -12.94 1.79 -13.19
CA GLY A 253 -12.38 3.09 -12.84
C GLY A 253 -13.40 4.15 -12.44
N THR A 254 -14.71 3.91 -12.58
CA THR A 254 -15.71 4.94 -12.24
C THR A 254 -15.77 5.16 -10.72
N PRO A 255 -15.74 6.41 -10.23
CA PRO A 255 -15.89 7.67 -10.99
C PRO A 255 -14.59 8.39 -11.36
N LEU A 256 -13.42 7.81 -11.11
CA LEU A 256 -12.15 8.54 -11.07
C LEU A 256 -11.22 8.31 -12.27
N PHE A 257 -11.21 7.11 -12.84
CA PHE A 257 -10.27 6.68 -13.89
C PHE A 257 -11.01 6.26 -15.15
N GLU A 258 -10.32 6.39 -16.28
CA GLU A 258 -10.75 5.78 -17.53
C GLU A 258 -10.60 4.24 -17.45
N PRO A 259 -11.50 3.46 -18.06
CA PRO A 259 -11.43 2.00 -18.05
C PRO A 259 -10.07 1.45 -18.54
N GLN A 260 -9.53 2.01 -19.62
CA GLN A 260 -8.26 1.58 -20.19
C GLN A 260 -7.08 1.81 -19.24
N THR A 261 -7.17 2.83 -18.38
CA THR A 261 -6.18 3.08 -17.35
C THR A 261 -6.16 1.94 -16.35
N VAL A 262 -7.33 1.54 -15.86
CA VAL A 262 -7.46 0.42 -14.92
C VAL A 262 -6.95 -0.87 -15.55
N ASP A 263 -7.40 -1.18 -16.77
CA ASP A 263 -6.97 -2.38 -17.51
C ASP A 263 -5.44 -2.44 -17.64
N THR A 264 -4.81 -1.33 -18.01
CA THR A 264 -3.34 -1.25 -18.14
C THR A 264 -2.64 -1.45 -16.80
N MET A 265 -3.16 -0.86 -15.72
CA MET A 265 -2.53 -0.93 -14.40
C MET A 265 -2.59 -2.34 -13.80
N ILE A 266 -3.65 -3.10 -14.09
CA ILE A 266 -3.83 -4.48 -13.59
C ILE A 266 -3.36 -5.56 -14.58
N ASP A 267 -3.01 -5.19 -15.81
CA ASP A 267 -2.45 -6.14 -16.78
C ASP A 267 -1.09 -6.68 -16.32
N ARG A 268 -0.80 -7.94 -16.63
CA ARG A 268 0.44 -8.61 -16.20
C ARG A 268 1.65 -8.00 -16.91
N GLN A 269 2.41 -7.20 -16.17
CA GLN A 269 3.72 -6.70 -16.59
C GLN A 269 4.84 -7.69 -16.26
N ARG A 270 4.62 -8.55 -15.27
CA ARG A 270 5.45 -9.72 -14.93
C ARG A 270 4.55 -10.93 -14.77
N GLU A 271 4.97 -12.05 -15.36
CA GLU A 271 4.27 -13.34 -15.23
C GLU A 271 5.25 -14.47 -14.92
N GLY A 272 4.98 -15.25 -13.86
CA GLY A 272 5.72 -16.46 -13.51
C GLY A 272 7.15 -16.26 -13.00
N GLU A 273 7.57 -15.02 -12.79
CA GLU A 273 8.89 -14.66 -12.28
C GLU A 273 9.00 -14.93 -10.77
N PHE A 274 10.15 -15.43 -10.33
CA PHE A 274 10.45 -15.61 -8.91
C PHE A 274 10.87 -14.28 -8.29
N ASP A 275 10.13 -13.84 -7.28
CA ASP A 275 10.36 -12.61 -6.56
C ASP A 275 11.37 -12.81 -5.43
N LEU A 276 12.52 -12.16 -5.54
CA LEU A 276 13.63 -12.31 -4.58
C LEU A 276 13.35 -11.71 -3.20
N THR A 277 12.28 -10.93 -3.01
CA THR A 277 11.89 -10.45 -1.68
C THR A 277 10.82 -11.34 -1.08
N LEU A 278 9.77 -11.62 -1.84
CA LEU A 278 8.64 -12.43 -1.37
C LEU A 278 8.98 -13.92 -1.33
N GLN A 279 10.08 -14.34 -1.94
CA GLN A 279 10.53 -15.74 -2.02
C GLN A 279 9.43 -16.63 -2.60
N HIS A 280 8.78 -16.15 -3.66
CA HIS A 280 7.64 -16.81 -4.30
C HIS A 280 7.54 -16.41 -5.77
N LYS A 281 6.82 -17.20 -6.59
CA LYS A 281 6.43 -16.72 -7.92
C LYS A 281 5.26 -15.75 -7.80
N VAL A 282 5.41 -14.55 -8.37
CA VAL A 282 4.41 -13.50 -8.24
C VAL A 282 4.20 -12.80 -9.58
N ASP A 283 2.95 -12.85 -10.05
CA ASP A 283 2.49 -12.04 -11.17
C ASP A 283 2.23 -10.61 -10.68
N TYR A 284 2.72 -9.63 -11.43
CA TYR A 284 2.60 -8.23 -11.08
C TYR A 284 2.10 -7.41 -12.27
N GLY A 285 1.15 -6.53 -11.99
CA GLY A 285 0.84 -5.37 -12.82
C GLY A 285 1.65 -4.16 -12.39
N LEU A 286 1.14 -2.96 -12.66
CA LEU A 286 1.74 -1.71 -12.25
C LEU A 286 1.26 -1.33 -10.85
N GLY A 287 1.93 -1.83 -9.82
CA GLY A 287 1.59 -1.59 -8.41
C GLY A 287 0.58 -2.57 -7.82
N PHE A 288 0.22 -3.63 -8.56
CA PHE A 288 -0.74 -4.66 -8.15
C PHE A 288 -0.13 -6.06 -8.24
N ILE A 289 -0.39 -6.91 -7.26
CA ILE A 289 -0.22 -8.37 -7.41
C ILE A 289 -1.44 -8.91 -8.16
N VAL A 290 -1.22 -9.74 -9.19
CA VAL A 290 -2.30 -10.18 -10.10
C VAL A 290 -2.51 -11.70 -10.03
N ASN A 291 -3.42 -12.14 -9.17
CA ASN A 291 -3.83 -13.55 -9.06
C ASN A 291 -2.66 -14.56 -8.89
N SER A 292 -1.68 -14.22 -8.05
CA SER A 292 -0.50 -15.07 -7.83
C SER A 292 -0.78 -16.34 -7.03
N ASN A 293 -1.96 -16.45 -6.40
CA ASN A 293 -2.41 -17.67 -5.72
C ASN A 293 -2.43 -18.91 -6.66
N ARG A 294 -2.47 -18.71 -7.99
CA ARG A 294 -2.39 -19.77 -9.00
C ARG A 294 -1.12 -20.62 -8.92
N TYR A 295 -0.02 -20.12 -8.36
CA TYR A 295 1.24 -20.87 -8.26
C TYR A 295 1.28 -21.86 -7.09
N GLY A 296 0.44 -21.65 -6.08
CA GLY A 296 0.35 -22.52 -4.90
C GLY A 296 1.63 -22.55 -4.05
N ALA A 297 1.56 -23.22 -2.90
CA ALA A 297 2.64 -23.23 -1.91
C ALA A 297 3.96 -23.87 -2.42
N GLY A 298 3.93 -24.69 -3.48
CA GLY A 298 5.09 -25.39 -4.00
C GLY A 298 6.16 -24.52 -4.66
N THR A 299 5.93 -23.20 -4.77
CA THR A 299 6.94 -22.25 -5.26
C THR A 299 7.59 -21.43 -4.14
N VAL A 300 7.21 -21.68 -2.88
CA VAL A 300 7.92 -21.19 -1.69
C VAL A 300 9.11 -22.14 -1.40
N PRO A 301 10.34 -21.62 -1.23
CA PRO A 301 11.53 -22.41 -0.88
C PRO A 301 11.43 -23.19 0.44
#